data_AF-A0A6J1BQD0-F1
#
_entry.id   AF-A0A6J1BQD0-F1
#
_cell.length_a   1.000
_cell.length_b   1.000
_cell.length_c   1.000
_cell.angle_alpha   90.00
_cell.angle_beta   90.00
_cell.angle_gamma   90.00
#
_symmetry.space_group_name_H-M   'P 1'
#
loop_
_entity.id
_entity.type
_entity.pdbx_description
1 polymer ?
#
loop_
_entity_poly.entity_id
_entity_poly.type
_entity_poly.pdbx_seq_one_letter_code
_entity_poly.pdbx_strand_id
1 'polypeptide(L)'
;MRDIEYRGDASPSAGAMNLTQDGYFRLGQVICTEPVRLQDFGTKQLTDFTTHFSFTIDTLGPDNLYYGDGIVFFIGPVGFQSPANSGGGGLGLFPTILNSQLLQHKQQIVAVEFDSFVNGDTDPPYKHVGININSLNSSVYTLWNWQN
;
A
#
# COMPACT_ATOMS: atom_id res chain seq x y z
N MET A 1 22.19 -4.41 -9.54
CA MET A 1 20.71 -4.55 -9.45
C MET A 1 20.37 -4.26 -8.01
N ARG A 2 19.31 -3.48 -7.74
CA ARG A 2 18.81 -3.39 -6.36
C ARG A 2 18.20 -4.75 -6.02
N ASP A 3 18.51 -5.27 -4.85
CA ASP A 3 17.92 -6.51 -4.38
C ASP A 3 16.44 -6.24 -4.03
N ILE A 4 15.55 -7.02 -4.64
CA ILE A 4 14.09 -6.91 -4.50
C ILE A 4 13.57 -8.26 -4.02
N GLU A 5 12.70 -8.25 -3.01
CA GLU A 5 12.02 -9.41 -2.47
C GLU A 5 10.54 -9.40 -2.86
N TYR A 6 10.06 -10.49 -3.44
CA TYR A 6 8.65 -10.72 -3.73
C TYR A 6 8.03 -11.54 -2.60
N ARG A 7 6.88 -11.10 -2.08
CA ARG A 7 6.15 -11.74 -0.99
C ARG A 7 4.68 -11.94 -1.34
N GLY A 8 4.06 -12.94 -0.71
CA GLY A 8 2.67 -13.28 -0.96
C GLY A 8 2.46 -13.70 -2.41
N ASP A 9 1.44 -13.13 -3.06
CA ASP A 9 1.10 -13.41 -4.45
C ASP A 9 2.02 -12.71 -5.47
N ALA A 10 2.91 -11.82 -4.99
CA ALA A 10 3.72 -10.99 -5.87
C ALA A 10 4.69 -11.84 -6.69
N SER A 11 4.80 -11.55 -7.98
CA SER A 11 5.71 -12.25 -8.89
C SER A 11 6.13 -11.37 -10.07
N PRO A 12 7.35 -11.58 -10.61
CA PRO A 12 7.74 -10.94 -11.87
C PRO A 12 6.99 -11.59 -13.05
N SER A 13 6.45 -10.77 -13.95
CA SER A 13 5.79 -11.25 -15.17
C SER A 13 6.01 -10.30 -16.32
N ALA A 14 6.57 -10.79 -17.44
CA ALA A 14 6.74 -10.05 -18.69
C ALA A 14 7.35 -8.64 -18.56
N GLY A 15 8.29 -8.43 -17.62
CA GLY A 15 8.93 -7.13 -17.37
C GLY A 15 8.15 -6.20 -16.42
N ALA A 16 7.02 -6.65 -15.88
CA ALA A 16 6.25 -5.99 -14.83
C ALA A 16 6.35 -6.76 -13.50
N MET A 17 5.94 -6.10 -12.43
CA MET A 17 5.75 -6.70 -11.11
C MET A 17 4.26 -6.89 -10.88
N ASN A 18 3.79 -8.13 -10.91
CA ASN A 18 2.40 -8.44 -10.58
C ASN A 18 2.31 -8.53 -9.06
N LEU A 19 1.50 -7.67 -8.43
CA LEU A 19 1.33 -7.66 -6.97
C LEU A 19 0.27 -8.65 -6.51
N THR A 20 -0.81 -8.79 -7.28
CA THR A 20 -1.94 -9.66 -6.96
C THR A 20 -2.26 -10.56 -8.14
N GLN A 21 -3.03 -11.60 -7.87
CA GLN A 21 -3.64 -12.47 -8.88
C GLN A 21 -5.15 -12.26 -8.85
N ASP A 22 -5.85 -12.73 -9.87
CA ASP A 22 -7.31 -12.70 -9.90
C ASP A 22 -7.88 -13.52 -8.74
N GLY A 23 -8.74 -12.89 -7.93
CA GLY A 23 -9.42 -13.56 -6.82
C GLY A 23 -9.66 -12.65 -5.62
N TYR A 24 -10.38 -13.19 -4.64
CA TYR A 24 -10.66 -12.49 -3.38
C TYR A 24 -9.50 -12.65 -2.39
N PHE A 25 -9.30 -11.64 -1.54
CA PHE A 25 -8.33 -11.67 -0.43
C PHE A 25 -6.89 -11.95 -0.87
N ARG A 26 -6.53 -11.49 -2.07
CA ARG A 26 -5.18 -11.62 -2.63
C ARG A 26 -4.29 -10.52 -2.10
N LEU A 27 -3.05 -10.85 -1.78
CA LEU A 27 -2.08 -9.92 -1.21
C LEU A 27 -0.69 -10.30 -1.70
N GLY A 28 0.00 -9.34 -2.30
CA GLY A 28 1.42 -9.45 -2.56
C GLY A 28 2.13 -8.13 -2.36
N GLN A 29 3.42 -8.24 -2.09
CA GLN A 29 4.28 -7.11 -1.81
C GLN A 29 5.61 -7.28 -2.53
N VAL A 30 6.17 -6.16 -2.94
CA VAL A 30 7.52 -6.08 -3.50
C VAL A 30 8.32 -5.13 -2.62
N ILE A 31 9.37 -5.64 -1.98
CA ILE A 31 10.17 -4.93 -0.99
C ILE A 31 11.57 -4.69 -1.55
N CYS A 32 12.04 -3.45 -1.52
CA CYS A 32 13.46 -3.16 -1.71
C CYS A 32 14.22 -3.61 -0.47
N THR A 33 15.12 -4.59 -0.60
CA THR A 33 15.79 -5.18 0.57
C THR A 33 16.98 -4.36 1.05
N GLU A 34 17.50 -3.45 0.21
CA GLU A 34 18.51 -2.48 0.61
C GLU A 34 17.86 -1.40 1.52
N PRO A 35 18.28 -1.28 2.79
CA PRO A 35 17.74 -0.28 3.70
C PRO A 35 18.09 1.14 3.26
N VAL A 36 17.11 2.03 3.30
CA VAL A 36 17.30 3.46 3.05
C VAL A 36 17.35 4.21 4.37
N ARG A 37 18.42 4.97 4.61
CA ARG A 37 18.55 5.82 5.80
C ARG A 37 17.78 7.13 5.59
N LEU A 38 16.62 7.26 6.23
CA LEU A 38 15.77 8.46 6.13
C LEU A 38 16.22 9.62 7.02
N GLN A 39 16.88 9.30 8.13
CA GLN A 39 17.39 10.29 9.07
C GLN A 39 18.72 9.83 9.68
N ASP A 40 19.64 10.79 9.83
CA ASP A 40 20.81 10.64 10.69
C ASP A 40 20.53 11.24 12.06
N PHE A 41 20.34 10.41 13.09
CA PHE A 41 20.07 10.90 14.44
C PHE A 41 21.25 11.63 15.10
N GLY A 42 22.49 11.39 14.66
CA GLY A 42 23.68 12.07 15.16
C GLY A 42 23.81 13.48 14.61
N THR A 43 23.57 13.67 13.31
CA THR A 43 23.67 14.97 12.64
C THR A 43 22.33 15.70 12.50
N LYS A 44 21.21 15.03 12.80
CA LYS A 44 19.81 15.45 12.56
C LYS A 44 19.48 15.73 11.08
N GLN A 45 20.32 15.31 10.13
CA GLN A 45 20.04 15.46 8.71
C GLN A 45 18.94 14.49 8.25
N LEU A 46 18.07 14.98 7.37
CA LEU A 46 17.01 14.21 6.71
C LEU A 46 17.42 13.89 5.28
N THR A 47 16.94 12.77 4.76
CA THR A 47 17.15 12.35 3.37
C THR A 47 15.92 12.70 2.54
N ASP A 48 16.13 13.46 1.47
CA ASP A 48 15.12 13.67 0.44
C ASP A 48 15.05 12.45 -0.49
N PHE A 49 13.84 12.12 -0.96
CA PHE A 49 13.67 11.06 -1.93
C PHE A 49 12.64 11.46 -3.00
N THR A 50 12.74 10.80 -4.15
CA THR A 50 11.76 10.89 -5.23
C THR A 50 11.61 9.52 -5.85
N THR A 51 10.37 9.10 -6.09
CA THR A 51 10.07 7.84 -6.75
C THR A 51 9.14 8.10 -7.93
N HIS A 52 9.28 7.29 -8.98
CA HIS A 52 8.42 7.32 -10.15
C HIS A 52 8.09 5.88 -10.49
N PHE A 53 6.80 5.61 -10.66
CA PHE A 53 6.31 4.29 -11.08
C PHE A 53 5.07 4.48 -11.93
N SER A 54 4.78 3.45 -12.72
CA SER A 54 3.52 3.30 -13.44
C SER A 54 2.92 1.97 -13.03
N PHE A 55 1.61 1.92 -12.94
CA PHE A 55 0.88 0.71 -12.57
C PHE A 55 -0.40 0.64 -13.39
N THR A 56 -0.98 -0.55 -13.41
CA THR A 56 -2.27 -0.83 -14.03
C THR A 56 -3.08 -1.67 -13.06
N ILE A 57 -4.34 -1.31 -12.88
CA ILE A 57 -5.32 -2.15 -12.19
C ILE A 57 -6.20 -2.75 -13.27
N ASP A 58 -6.12 -4.06 -13.44
CA ASP A 58 -7.04 -4.79 -14.29
C ASP A 58 -8.35 -5.01 -13.51
N THR A 59 -9.45 -4.40 -13.98
CA THR A 59 -10.76 -4.55 -13.34
C THR A 59 -11.49 -5.83 -13.80
N LEU A 60 -10.87 -6.65 -14.65
CA LEU A 60 -11.47 -7.83 -15.29
C LEU A 60 -12.68 -7.49 -16.16
N GLY A 61 -12.65 -6.29 -16.76
CA GLY A 61 -13.66 -5.78 -17.67
C GLY A 61 -14.54 -4.66 -17.08
N PRO A 62 -15.32 -3.99 -17.94
CA PRO A 62 -16.08 -2.78 -17.59
C PRO A 62 -17.31 -3.06 -16.72
N ASP A 63 -17.84 -4.28 -16.78
CA ASP A 63 -19.05 -4.67 -16.03
C ASP A 63 -18.76 -5.09 -14.58
N ASN A 64 -17.48 -5.22 -14.22
CA ASN A 64 -17.09 -5.52 -12.85
C ASN A 64 -17.11 -4.25 -11.99
N LEU A 65 -18.23 -4.05 -11.31
CA LEU A 65 -18.43 -2.91 -10.41
C LEU A 65 -17.80 -3.11 -9.02
N TYR A 66 -17.30 -4.31 -8.71
CA TYR A 66 -16.78 -4.72 -7.40
C TYR A 66 -15.31 -5.09 -7.45
N TYR A 67 -14.49 -4.27 -8.12
CA TYR A 67 -13.03 -4.41 -8.09
C TYR A 67 -12.44 -3.70 -6.87
N GLY A 68 -11.33 -4.22 -6.36
CA GLY A 68 -10.66 -3.73 -5.16
C GLY A 68 -9.43 -4.56 -4.80
N ASP A 69 -8.68 -4.21 -3.77
CA ASP A 69 -8.91 -3.09 -2.84
C ASP A 69 -8.04 -1.85 -3.19
N GLY A 70 -6.79 -2.03 -3.62
CA GLY A 70 -5.96 -0.91 -4.09
C GLY A 70 -4.48 -1.27 -4.26
N ILE A 71 -3.65 -0.26 -4.49
CA ILE A 71 -2.19 -0.37 -4.50
C ILE A 71 -1.58 0.70 -3.60
N VAL A 72 -0.49 0.36 -2.91
CA VAL A 72 0.18 1.27 -1.98
C VAL A 72 1.69 1.30 -2.20
N PHE A 73 2.26 2.51 -2.23
CA PHE A 73 3.68 2.72 -2.03
C PHE A 73 3.91 3.08 -0.57
N PHE A 74 4.82 2.37 0.12
CA PHE A 74 5.05 2.62 1.54
C PHE A 74 6.53 2.65 1.91
N ILE A 75 6.79 3.34 3.02
CA ILE A 75 8.07 3.36 3.71
C ILE A 75 7.80 2.84 5.11
N GLY A 76 8.52 1.80 5.51
CA GLY A 76 8.36 1.15 6.82
C GLY A 76 9.70 0.73 7.42
N PRO A 77 9.70 0.20 8.66
CA PRO A 77 10.90 -0.25 9.32
C PRO A 77 11.57 -1.41 8.57
N VAL A 78 12.90 -1.51 8.69
CA VAL A 78 13.67 -2.64 8.14
C VAL A 78 13.14 -3.94 8.74
N GLY A 79 12.86 -4.92 7.88
CA GLY A 79 12.26 -6.19 8.30
C GLY A 79 10.76 -6.12 8.58
N PHE A 80 10.06 -5.07 8.14
CA PHE A 80 8.60 -5.00 8.18
C PHE A 80 7.98 -6.29 7.61
N GLN A 81 6.98 -6.80 8.31
CA GLN A 81 6.14 -7.91 7.89
C GLN A 81 4.68 -7.48 7.97
N SER A 82 3.89 -7.84 6.97
CA SER A 82 2.44 -7.62 6.99
C SER A 82 1.83 -8.24 8.24
N PRO A 83 1.02 -7.46 9.00
CA PRO A 83 0.27 -8.02 10.11
C PRO A 83 -0.69 -9.11 9.65
N ALA A 84 -1.04 -10.02 10.55
CA ALA A 84 -2.17 -10.92 10.31
C ALA A 84 -3.45 -10.10 10.07
N ASN A 85 -4.32 -10.59 9.17
CA ASN A 85 -5.59 -9.95 8.82
C ASN A 85 -5.42 -8.51 8.30
N SER A 86 -4.41 -8.28 7.45
CA SER A 86 -4.16 -6.99 6.79
C SER A 86 -4.49 -6.97 5.30
N GLY A 87 -5.02 -8.07 4.74
CA GLY A 87 -5.47 -8.11 3.34
C GLY A 87 -6.72 -7.26 3.09
N GLY A 88 -7.08 -7.11 1.81
CA GLY A 88 -8.19 -6.27 1.38
C GLY A 88 -7.93 -4.79 1.71
N GLY A 89 -8.94 -4.09 2.26
CA GLY A 89 -8.84 -2.70 2.71
C GLY A 89 -7.70 -2.39 3.69
N GLY A 90 -7.04 -3.40 4.30
CA GLY A 90 -5.81 -3.16 5.08
C GLY A 90 -4.55 -2.93 4.24
N LEU A 91 -4.63 -3.14 2.92
CA LEU A 91 -3.56 -3.00 1.91
C LEU A 91 -2.25 -3.75 2.23
N GLY A 92 -2.33 -4.78 3.07
CA GLY A 92 -1.18 -5.52 3.61
C GLY A 92 -0.35 -4.73 4.62
N LEU A 93 -0.78 -3.53 4.99
CA LEU A 93 -0.08 -2.63 5.89
C LEU A 93 -0.72 -2.62 7.27
N PHE A 94 -2.05 -2.55 7.37
CA PHE A 94 -2.75 -2.33 8.63
C PHE A 94 -3.74 -3.46 8.93
N PRO A 95 -3.89 -3.92 10.19
CA PRO A 95 -4.94 -4.88 10.54
C PRO A 95 -6.34 -4.25 10.38
N THR A 96 -7.29 -5.02 9.84
CA THR A 96 -8.67 -4.55 9.59
C THR A 96 -9.67 -4.91 10.70
N ILE A 97 -9.22 -5.50 11.82
CA ILE A 97 -10.09 -5.95 12.92
C ILE A 97 -10.48 -4.84 13.92
N LEU A 98 -11.65 -4.98 14.56
CA LEU A 98 -12.08 -4.11 15.68
C LEU A 98 -11.01 -4.06 16.78
N ASN A 99 -10.62 -2.83 17.18
CA ASN A 99 -9.48 -2.46 18.05
C ASN A 99 -8.11 -2.27 17.35
N SER A 100 -8.06 -2.26 16.01
CA SER A 100 -6.82 -2.07 15.24
C SER A 100 -6.15 -0.71 15.44
N GLN A 101 -6.85 0.36 15.82
CA GLN A 101 -6.25 1.69 15.97
C GLN A 101 -5.02 1.70 16.89
N LEU A 102 -5.05 0.96 18.01
CA LEU A 102 -3.89 0.83 18.92
C LEU A 102 -2.73 0.01 18.33
N LEU A 103 -3.01 -0.87 17.37
CA LEU A 103 -2.02 -1.68 16.65
C LEU A 103 -1.42 -0.90 15.48
N GLN A 104 -2.22 -0.06 14.80
CA GLN A 104 -1.81 0.73 13.65
C GLN A 104 -0.75 1.79 14.02
N HIS A 105 -0.91 2.47 15.16
CA HIS A 105 0.03 3.50 15.62
C HIS A 105 1.46 2.98 15.89
N LYS A 106 1.65 1.66 15.98
CA LYS A 106 2.95 1.04 16.26
C LYS A 106 3.76 0.70 15.00
N GLN A 107 3.18 0.85 13.81
CA GLN A 107 3.78 0.27 12.60
C GLN A 107 4.89 1.13 11.98
N GLN A 108 4.96 2.42 12.33
CA GLN A 108 5.98 3.35 11.81
C GLN A 108 6.00 3.37 10.28
N ILE A 109 4.81 3.50 9.69
CA ILE A 109 4.59 3.47 8.25
C ILE A 109 4.12 4.84 7.77
N VAL A 110 4.72 5.31 6.68
CA VAL A 110 4.14 6.35 5.84
C VAL A 110 3.85 5.74 4.48
N ALA A 111 2.67 5.99 3.95
CA ALA A 111 2.26 5.41 2.69
C ALA A 111 1.49 6.40 1.80
N VAL A 112 1.50 6.12 0.51
CA VAL A 112 0.64 6.73 -0.49
C VAL A 112 -0.19 5.61 -1.11
N GLU A 113 -1.51 5.66 -0.89
CA GLU A 113 -2.46 4.67 -1.40
C GLU A 113 -3.20 5.19 -2.63
N PHE A 114 -3.51 4.26 -3.54
CA PHE A 114 -4.46 4.43 -4.62
C PHE A 114 -5.58 3.43 -4.35
N ASP A 115 -6.62 3.93 -3.67
CA ASP A 115 -7.72 3.14 -3.18
C ASP A 115 -8.85 3.08 -4.20
N SER A 116 -9.17 1.85 -4.59
CA SER A 116 -10.18 1.54 -5.59
C SER A 116 -11.50 1.04 -4.99
N PHE A 117 -11.58 0.82 -3.68
CA PHE A 117 -12.74 0.22 -3.04
C PHE A 117 -13.12 0.97 -1.75
N VAL A 118 -14.33 1.54 -1.72
CA VAL A 118 -14.78 2.33 -0.57
C VAL A 118 -15.15 1.43 0.61
N ASN A 119 -14.29 1.38 1.62
CA ASN A 119 -14.55 0.83 2.95
C ASN A 119 -15.23 1.88 3.85
N GLY A 120 -16.51 1.68 4.13
CA GLY A 120 -17.37 2.71 4.74
C GLY A 120 -16.96 3.25 6.12
N ASP A 121 -16.12 2.53 6.87
CA ASP A 121 -15.64 2.97 8.19
C ASP A 121 -14.34 3.79 8.13
N THR A 122 -13.60 3.72 7.03
CA THR A 122 -12.25 4.32 6.90
C THR A 122 -12.13 5.35 5.81
N ASP A 123 -12.95 5.26 4.77
CA ASP A 123 -12.71 5.95 3.51
C ASP A 123 -13.70 7.09 3.25
N PRO A 124 -13.31 8.09 2.44
CA PRO A 124 -14.29 8.97 1.81
C PRO A 124 -15.27 8.17 0.94
N PRO A 125 -16.46 8.72 0.62
CA PRO A 125 -17.50 8.02 -0.14
C PRO A 125 -17.16 7.89 -1.65
N TYR A 126 -15.88 7.81 -2.01
CA TYR A 126 -15.36 7.72 -3.37
C TYR A 126 -13.95 7.11 -3.39
N LYS A 127 -13.57 6.55 -4.53
CA LYS A 127 -12.21 6.09 -4.82
C LYS A 127 -11.23 7.25 -4.69
N HIS A 128 -10.10 7.04 -4.04
CA HIS A 128 -9.26 8.15 -3.61
C HIS A 128 -7.77 7.84 -3.70
N VAL A 129 -6.97 8.90 -3.75
CA VAL A 129 -5.54 8.84 -3.50
C VAL A 129 -5.31 9.45 -2.13
N GLY A 130 -4.57 8.73 -1.29
CA GLY A 130 -4.43 9.02 0.13
C GLY A 130 -2.98 9.08 0.59
N ILE A 131 -2.71 9.87 1.63
CA ILE A 131 -1.45 9.82 2.39
C ILE A 131 -1.76 9.30 3.79
N ASN A 132 -1.19 8.13 4.11
CA ASN A 132 -1.42 7.43 5.37
C ASN A 132 -0.21 7.63 6.29
N ILE A 133 -0.46 7.98 7.55
CA ILE A 133 0.58 8.18 8.58
C ILE A 133 0.24 7.32 9.78
N ASN A 134 0.89 6.15 9.89
CA ASN A 134 0.70 5.19 10.99
C ASN A 134 -0.77 4.76 11.23
N SER A 135 -1.62 4.88 10.22
CA SER A 135 -3.03 4.49 10.30
C SER A 135 -3.54 4.14 8.90
N LEU A 136 -4.52 3.25 8.86
CA LEU A 136 -5.26 2.95 7.65
C LEU A 136 -6.04 4.19 7.18
N ASN A 137 -6.59 4.98 8.10
CA ASN A 137 -7.29 6.20 7.74
C ASN A 137 -6.30 7.23 7.18
N SER A 138 -6.54 7.64 5.93
CA SER A 138 -5.77 8.67 5.26
C SER A 138 -5.76 9.99 6.04
N SER A 139 -4.57 10.55 6.28
CA SER A 139 -4.40 11.86 6.92
C SER A 139 -4.82 13.00 5.99
N VAL A 140 -4.66 12.81 4.69
CA VAL A 140 -5.16 13.69 3.63
C VAL A 140 -5.44 12.83 2.40
N TYR A 141 -6.51 13.15 1.70
CA TYR A 141 -6.96 12.41 0.53
C TYR A 141 -7.55 13.34 -0.53
N THR A 142 -7.62 12.85 -1.75
CA THR A 142 -8.31 13.51 -2.86
C THR A 142 -9.02 12.49 -3.74
N LEU A 143 -10.05 12.94 -4.46
CA LEU A 143 -10.76 12.10 -5.42
C LEU A 143 -9.79 11.55 -6.47
N TRP A 144 -9.79 10.23 -6.65
CA TRP A 144 -9.00 9.61 -7.68
C TRP A 144 -9.72 9.71 -9.03
N ASN A 145 -9.45 10.83 -9.71
CA ASN A 145 -9.92 11.07 -11.08
C ASN A 145 -9.10 10.28 -12.08
N TRP A 146 -9.33 8.97 -12.14
CA TRP A 146 -8.85 8.17 -13.25
C TRP A 146 -9.71 8.50 -14.49
N GLN A 147 -9.07 9.00 -15.53
CA GLN A 147 -9.67 9.07 -16.85
C GLN A 147 -9.15 7.86 -17.62
N ASN A 148 -10.09 7.01 -18.06
CA ASN A 148 -9.82 6.05 -19.14
C ASN A 148 -9.54 6.79 -20.45
#